data_AF-A0A6I9MXJ9-F1
#
_entry.id   AF-A0A6I9MXJ9-F1
#
_cell.length_a   1.000
_cell.length_b   1.000
_cell.length_c   1.000
_cell.angle_alpha   90.00
_cell.angle_beta   90.00
_cell.angle_gamma   90.00
#
_symmetry.space_group_name_H-M   'P 1'
#
loop_
_entity.id
_entity.type
_entity.pdbx_description
1 polymer ?
#
loop_
_entity_poly.entity_id
_entity_poly.type
_entity_poly.pdbx_seq_one_letter_code
_entity_poly.pdbx_strand_id
1 'polypeptide(L)'
;MRAMFQSDGKATCYHSNGNIWYKEKLNLNSAGGQCLDEAGARVHRWSWNSPSLNPTPLHPVFLSLNKTIGVRILGKEQVFVTFLAKGQQARFRVGACCAQFECATGSDASGPSISKEELYVLAAKARIHQAFQILHQYLTTPSHPHLLKTT
;
A
#
# COMPACT_ATOMS: atom_id res chain seq x y z
N MET A 1 -1.64 -13.35 13.52
CA MET A 1 -1.05 -12.57 12.41
C MET A 1 -1.50 -13.15 11.08
N ARG A 2 -1.63 -12.33 10.04
CA ARG A 2 -1.95 -12.75 8.66
C ARG A 2 -1.02 -12.05 7.69
N ALA A 3 -0.68 -12.71 6.58
CA ALA A 3 0.05 -12.11 5.49
C ALA A 3 -0.61 -12.49 4.17
N MET A 4 -0.63 -11.56 3.22
CA MET A 4 -1.16 -11.75 1.88
C MET A 4 -0.09 -11.36 0.86
N PHE A 5 0.12 -12.23 -0.11
CA PHE A 5 1.04 -12.03 -1.23
C PHE A 5 0.25 -12.26 -2.51
N GLN A 6 0.27 -11.28 -3.40
CA GLN A 6 -0.45 -11.31 -4.66
C GLN A 6 0.53 -11.55 -5.81
N SER A 7 0.03 -12.13 -6.90
CA SER A 7 0.83 -12.39 -8.11
C SER A 7 1.35 -11.10 -8.75
N ASP A 8 0.64 -9.99 -8.61
CA ASP A 8 1.04 -8.66 -9.11
C ASP A 8 2.20 -8.02 -8.31
N GLY A 9 2.77 -8.74 -7.35
CA GLY A 9 3.88 -8.30 -6.52
C GLY A 9 3.46 -7.46 -5.31
N LYS A 10 2.15 -7.25 -5.08
CA LYS A 10 1.67 -6.62 -3.84
C LYS A 10 1.76 -7.59 -2.68
N ALA A 11 2.20 -7.08 -1.52
CA ALA A 11 2.17 -7.86 -0.30
C ALA A 11 1.85 -7.01 0.92
N THR A 12 1.07 -7.58 1.84
CA THR A 12 0.73 -6.93 3.11
C THR A 12 0.83 -7.93 4.24
N CYS A 13 1.45 -7.52 5.36
CA CYS A 13 1.48 -8.31 6.59
C CYS A 13 0.79 -7.55 7.72
N TYR A 14 -0.03 -8.27 8.50
CA TYR A 14 -0.84 -7.74 9.57
C TYR A 14 -0.48 -8.36 10.92
N HIS A 15 -0.35 -7.49 11.91
CA HIS A 15 -0.23 -7.88 13.31
C HIS A 15 -1.61 -8.08 13.95
N SER A 16 -1.76 -9.13 14.75
CA SER A 16 -2.96 -9.33 15.59
C SER A 16 -2.57 -9.06 17.03
N ASN A 17 -2.96 -7.91 17.60
CA ASN A 17 -2.62 -7.56 19.00
C ASN A 17 -3.84 -7.50 19.92
N GLY A 18 -4.58 -8.61 20.03
CA GLY A 18 -5.56 -8.85 21.10
C GLY A 18 -6.84 -8.01 21.11
N ASN A 19 -6.80 -6.72 20.76
CA ASN A 19 -7.93 -5.78 20.94
C ASN A 19 -8.11 -4.74 19.83
N ILE A 20 -7.23 -4.65 18.82
CA ILE A 20 -7.37 -3.68 17.72
C ILE A 20 -7.10 -4.34 16.37
N TRP A 21 -7.96 -3.99 15.41
CA TRP A 21 -7.95 -4.26 13.98
C TRP A 21 -6.53 -4.39 13.38
N TYR A 22 -6.35 -5.44 12.60
CA TYR A 22 -5.18 -5.80 11.79
C TYR A 22 -4.29 -4.59 11.44
N LYS A 23 -3.24 -4.35 12.23
CA LYS A 23 -2.31 -3.25 11.98
C LYS A 23 -1.30 -3.69 10.93
N GLU A 24 -1.24 -2.95 9.83
CA GLU A 24 -0.29 -3.20 8.76
C GLU A 24 1.14 -3.02 9.31
N LYS A 25 1.95 -4.08 9.24
CA LYS A 25 3.38 -4.06 9.60
C LYS A 25 4.27 -3.93 8.36
N LEU A 26 3.77 -4.35 7.20
CA LEU A 26 4.50 -4.34 5.93
C LEU A 26 3.53 -4.03 4.80
N ASN A 27 3.92 -3.10 3.93
CA ASN A 27 3.31 -2.88 2.62
C ASN A 27 4.38 -3.01 1.54
N LEU A 28 4.06 -3.72 0.46
CA LEU A 28 4.94 -3.94 -0.68
C LEU A 28 4.14 -3.79 -1.98
N ASN A 29 4.74 -3.18 -3.00
CA ASN A 29 4.18 -3.08 -4.35
C ASN A 29 5.30 -2.98 -5.41
N SER A 30 4.91 -2.69 -6.66
CA SER A 30 5.80 -2.58 -7.82
C SER A 30 6.77 -1.38 -7.77
N ALA A 31 6.52 -0.38 -6.91
CA ALA A 31 7.37 0.80 -6.74
C ALA A 31 8.36 0.64 -5.58
N GLY A 32 8.02 -0.13 -4.55
CA GLY A 32 8.86 -0.31 -3.37
C GLY A 32 8.10 -0.94 -2.21
N GLY A 33 8.46 -0.55 -1.00
CA GLY A 33 7.77 -0.98 0.20
C GLY A 33 8.12 -0.18 1.44
N GLN A 34 7.41 -0.45 2.52
CA GLN A 34 7.65 0.13 3.82
C GLN A 34 7.30 -0.83 4.94
N CYS A 35 8.02 -0.71 6.07
CA CYS A 35 7.76 -1.43 7.31
C CYS A 35 7.37 -0.47 8.41
N LEU A 36 6.45 -0.93 9.24
CA LEU A 36 5.88 -0.21 10.37
C LEU A 36 6.19 -0.98 11.65
N ASP A 37 6.46 -0.27 12.74
CA ASP A 37 6.60 -0.88 14.06
C ASP A 37 5.22 -1.21 14.66
N GLU A 38 5.22 -1.67 15.90
CA GLU A 38 3.99 -2.02 16.61
C GLU A 38 3.13 -0.79 16.96
N ALA A 39 3.77 0.37 17.13
CA ALA A 39 3.13 1.66 17.27
C ALA A 39 2.61 2.22 15.94
N GLY A 40 2.95 1.61 14.80
CA GLY A 40 2.56 2.04 13.46
C GLY A 40 3.45 3.15 12.92
N ALA A 41 4.57 3.45 13.58
CA ALA A 41 5.55 4.38 13.04
C ALA A 41 6.37 3.69 11.95
N ARG A 42 6.72 4.43 10.91
CA ARG A 42 7.48 3.91 9.77
C ARG A 42 8.94 3.72 10.17
N VAL A 43 9.39 2.47 10.15
CA VAL A 43 10.76 2.10 10.54
C VAL A 43 11.68 2.00 9.33
N HIS A 44 11.16 1.49 8.21
CA HIS A 44 11.92 1.33 6.97
C HIS A 44 11.05 1.72 5.78
N ARG A 45 11.67 2.30 4.76
CA ARG A 45 11.05 2.57 3.45
C ARG A 45 12.11 2.41 2.38
N TRP A 46 11.73 1.81 1.27
CA TRP A 46 12.61 1.63 0.12
C TRP A 46 11.82 1.78 -1.17
N SER A 47 12.55 2.07 -2.24
CA SER A 47 12.05 2.08 -3.62
C SER A 47 12.85 1.08 -4.44
N TRP A 48 12.20 0.35 -5.35
CA TRP A 48 12.91 -0.53 -6.28
C TRP A 48 13.65 0.25 -7.35
N ASN A 49 12.97 1.26 -7.90
CA ASN A 49 13.48 2.15 -8.93
C ASN A 49 13.33 3.58 -8.40
N SER A 50 14.43 4.18 -7.92
CA SER A 50 14.41 5.60 -7.56
C SER A 50 14.91 6.41 -8.76
N PRO A 51 14.10 7.34 -9.31
CA PRO A 51 14.59 8.33 -10.27
C PRO A 51 15.44 9.44 -9.61
N SER A 52 15.59 9.41 -8.28
CA SER A 52 16.33 10.42 -7.52
C SER A 52 17.84 10.16 -7.56
N LEU A 53 18.63 11.24 -7.45
CA LEU A 53 20.09 11.21 -7.44
C LEU A 53 20.68 10.35 -6.30
N ASN A 54 19.89 10.07 -5.25
CA ASN A 54 20.24 9.25 -4.09
C ASN A 54 19.15 8.20 -3.80
N PRO A 55 19.12 7.07 -4.53
CA PRO A 55 18.18 5.99 -4.24
C PRO A 55 18.33 5.52 -2.80
N THR A 56 17.22 5.42 -2.05
CA THR A 56 17.24 4.79 -0.73
C THR A 56 17.47 3.29 -0.92
N PRO A 57 18.65 2.76 -0.55
CA PRO A 57 18.96 1.36 -0.78
C PRO A 57 18.04 0.48 0.06
N LEU A 58 17.64 -0.67 -0.48
CA LEU A 58 16.99 -1.69 0.33
C LEU A 58 18.05 -2.30 1.26
N HIS A 59 17.90 -2.09 2.56
CA HIS A 59 18.49 -2.97 3.55
C HIS A 59 17.63 -4.22 3.71
N PRO A 60 18.22 -5.43 3.78
CA PRO A 60 17.49 -6.67 3.99
C PRO A 60 16.46 -6.56 5.11
N VAL A 61 15.18 -6.71 4.77
CA VAL A 61 14.09 -6.66 5.76
C VAL A 61 13.78 -8.08 6.22
N PHE A 62 13.70 -8.25 7.54
CA PHE A 62 13.23 -9.46 8.17
C PHE A 62 12.03 -9.17 9.07
N LEU A 63 10.94 -9.91 8.87
CA LEU A 63 9.74 -9.81 9.68
C LEU A 63 9.33 -11.20 10.17
N SER A 64 9.24 -11.40 11.48
CA SER A 64 8.62 -12.60 12.06
C SER A 64 7.10 -12.41 12.10
N LEU A 65 6.37 -13.29 11.41
CA LEU A 65 4.90 -13.34 11.49
C LEU A 65 4.44 -14.14 12.73
N ASN A 66 5.24 -15.12 13.14
CA ASN A 66 5.14 -15.81 14.41
C ASN A 66 6.45 -16.58 14.66
N LYS A 67 6.47 -17.41 15.73
CA LYS A 67 7.65 -18.21 16.12
C LYS A 67 8.17 -19.15 15.03
N THR A 68 7.32 -19.56 14.08
CA THR A 68 7.64 -20.54 13.04
C THR A 68 7.55 -19.98 11.62
N ILE A 69 7.04 -18.77 11.41
CA ILE A 69 6.84 -18.18 10.09
C ILE A 69 7.46 -16.79 10.03
N GLY A 70 8.26 -16.54 8.98
CA GLY A 70 8.88 -15.23 8.75
C GLY A 70 8.88 -14.82 7.28
N VAL A 71 9.06 -13.53 7.03
CA VAL A 71 9.16 -12.91 5.71
C VAL A 71 10.55 -12.26 5.58
N ARG A 72 11.19 -12.47 4.44
CA ARG A 72 12.47 -11.85 4.07
C ARG A 72 12.34 -11.12 2.75
N ILE A 73 12.80 -9.87 2.71
CA ILE A 73 12.82 -9.04 1.51
C ILE A 73 14.26 -8.63 1.26
N LEU A 74 14.84 -9.12 0.17
CA LEU A 74 16.22 -8.83 -0.25
C LEU A 74 16.28 -8.01 -1.54
N GLY A 75 15.16 -7.91 -2.25
CA GLY A 75 15.04 -7.20 -3.53
C GLY A 75 13.65 -7.41 -4.11
N LYS A 76 13.34 -6.71 -5.21
CA LYS A 76 12.04 -6.74 -5.88
C LYS A 76 11.55 -8.16 -6.15
N GLU A 77 12.40 -8.98 -6.72
CA GLU A 77 12.06 -10.37 -7.02
C GLU A 77 12.41 -11.32 -5.87
N GLN A 78 13.17 -10.86 -4.88
CA GLN A 78 13.77 -11.68 -3.83
C GLN A 78 12.99 -11.54 -2.51
N VAL A 79 11.69 -11.84 -2.59
CA VAL A 79 10.76 -11.88 -1.44
C VAL A 79 10.44 -13.32 -1.09
N PHE A 80 10.59 -13.67 0.19
CA PHE A 80 10.47 -15.05 0.63
C PHE A 80 9.67 -15.19 1.92
N VAL A 81 8.80 -16.18 1.96
CA VAL A 81 8.16 -16.67 3.18
C VAL A 81 8.92 -17.91 3.62
N THR A 82 9.23 -17.95 4.91
CA THR A 82 9.99 -19.02 5.53
C THR A 82 9.14 -19.69 6.60
N PHE A 83 9.14 -21.01 6.61
CA PHE A 83 8.57 -21.87 7.64
C PHE A 83 9.70 -22.59 8.37
N LEU A 84 9.71 -22.50 9.69
CA LEU A 84 10.67 -23.14 10.58
C LEU A 84 9.95 -24.19 11.42
N ALA A 85 10.45 -25.42 11.40
CA ALA A 85 9.94 -26.51 12.22
C ALA A 85 11.08 -27.45 12.62
N LYS A 86 11.23 -27.75 13.92
CA LYS A 86 12.20 -28.72 14.45
C LYS A 86 13.64 -28.52 13.94
N GLY A 87 14.10 -27.26 13.87
CA GLY A 87 15.44 -26.92 13.38
C GLY A 87 15.59 -26.96 11.85
N GLN A 88 14.55 -27.33 11.12
CA GLN A 88 14.51 -27.33 9.66
C GLN A 88 13.78 -26.10 9.13
N GLN A 89 14.18 -25.64 7.95
CA GLN A 89 13.66 -24.42 7.34
C GLN A 89 13.22 -24.71 5.90
N ALA A 90 11.96 -24.41 5.59
CA ALA A 90 11.44 -24.38 4.22
C ALA A 90 11.24 -22.92 3.79
N ARG A 91 11.66 -22.59 2.57
CA ARG A 91 11.60 -21.22 2.04
C ARG A 91 10.87 -21.21 0.70
N PHE A 92 9.84 -20.38 0.60
CA PHE A 92 9.05 -20.17 -0.61
C PHE A 92 9.27 -18.74 -1.10
N ARG A 93 9.46 -18.59 -2.40
CA ARG A 93 9.51 -17.28 -3.05
C ARG A 93 8.08 -16.80 -3.30
N VAL A 94 7.74 -15.60 -2.87
CA VAL A 94 6.34 -15.12 -2.85
C VAL A 94 6.16 -13.72 -3.46
N GLY A 95 7.17 -13.18 -4.14
CA GLY A 95 7.13 -11.82 -4.69
C GLY A 95 7.68 -11.70 -6.10
N ALA A 96 7.59 -12.75 -6.90
CA ALA A 96 7.96 -12.68 -8.31
C ALA A 96 6.86 -13.34 -9.15
N CYS A 97 6.00 -12.55 -9.80
CA CYS A 97 5.77 -12.65 -11.24
C CYS A 97 4.81 -11.54 -11.73
N CYS A 98 5.37 -10.41 -12.15
CA CYS A 98 5.00 -9.91 -13.45
C CYS A 98 6.32 -9.71 -14.18
N ALA A 99 6.74 -10.71 -14.95
CA ALA A 99 7.06 -10.34 -16.32
C ALA A 99 5.82 -9.56 -16.75
N GLN A 100 5.91 -8.22 -16.75
CA GLN A 100 5.11 -7.48 -17.69
C GLN A 100 5.39 -8.22 -18.97
N PHE A 101 4.41 -8.99 -19.44
CA PHE A 101 4.41 -9.39 -20.82
C PHE A 101 4.47 -8.03 -21.50
N GLU A 102 5.67 -7.63 -21.90
CA GLU A 102 5.87 -6.59 -22.89
C GLU A 102 5.12 -7.14 -24.08
N CYS A 103 3.81 -6.88 -24.11
CA CYS A 103 3.04 -7.05 -25.30
C CYS A 103 3.61 -5.98 -26.21
N ALA A 104 4.60 -6.40 -26.99
CA ALA A 104 5.07 -5.72 -28.17
C ALA A 104 3.88 -5.64 -29.12
N THR A 105 2.99 -4.71 -28.84
CA THR A 105 1.92 -4.25 -29.72
C THR A 105 2.01 -2.75 -29.67
N GLY A 106 2.54 -2.21 -30.77
CA GLY A 106 2.81 -0.80 -30.93
C GLY A 106 1.57 0.09 -30.82
N SER A 107 1.85 1.38 -30.94
CA SER A 107 0.93 2.51 -30.93
C SER A 107 0.59 3.08 -29.55
N ASP A 108 1.34 4.13 -29.20
CA ASP A 108 0.82 5.45 -28.84
C ASP A 108 -0.32 5.54 -27.81
N ALA A 109 0.07 5.66 -26.54
CA ALA A 109 -0.40 6.70 -25.60
C ALA A 109 0.21 6.40 -24.22
N SER A 110 1.37 6.99 -23.94
CA SER A 110 2.00 6.93 -22.61
C SER A 110 1.23 7.82 -21.63
N GLY A 111 0.18 7.27 -21.03
CA GLY A 111 -0.40 7.77 -19.79
C GLY A 111 -0.01 6.86 -18.61
N PRO A 112 0.04 7.36 -17.37
CA PRO A 112 0.27 6.50 -16.21
C PRO A 112 -0.83 5.43 -16.15
N SER A 113 -0.43 4.16 -16.21
CA SER A 113 -1.34 3.01 -16.15
C SER A 113 -1.87 2.87 -14.72
N ILE A 114 -2.92 3.64 -14.40
CA ILE A 114 -3.62 3.58 -13.12
C ILE A 114 -4.26 2.19 -12.98
N SER A 115 -3.93 1.47 -11.91
CA SER A 115 -4.53 0.16 -11.65
C SER A 115 -6.02 0.30 -11.31
N LYS A 116 -6.80 -0.78 -11.50
CA LYS A 116 -8.24 -0.78 -11.15
C LYS A 116 -8.48 -0.39 -9.69
N GLU A 117 -7.61 -0.85 -8.79
CA GLU A 117 -7.66 -0.54 -7.36
C GLU A 117 -7.34 0.95 -7.10
N GLU A 118 -6.32 1.48 -7.77
CA GLU A 118 -5.99 2.92 -7.69
C GLU A 118 -7.13 3.79 -8.21
N LEU A 119 -7.82 3.36 -9.27
CA LEU A 119 -8.99 4.05 -9.79
C LEU A 119 -10.13 4.09 -8.76
N TYR A 120 -10.38 2.98 -8.05
CA TYR A 120 -11.38 2.96 -6.97
C TYR A 120 -10.99 3.88 -5.81
N VAL A 121 -9.71 3.90 -5.43
CA VAL A 121 -9.21 4.80 -4.38
C VAL A 121 -9.35 6.26 -4.80
N LEU A 122 -9.02 6.61 -6.05
CA LEU A 122 -9.19 7.95 -6.59
C LEU A 122 -10.66 8.36 -6.65
N ALA A 123 -11.55 7.47 -7.10
CA ALA A 123 -12.98 7.71 -7.11
C ALA A 123 -13.52 7.95 -5.70
N ALA A 124 -13.10 7.13 -4.72
CA ALA A 124 -13.48 7.33 -3.32
C ALA A 124 -12.98 8.68 -2.78
N LYS A 125 -11.73 9.04 -3.05
CA LYS A 125 -11.15 10.34 -2.66
C LYS A 125 -11.90 11.52 -3.26
N ALA A 126 -12.30 11.44 -4.53
CA ALA A 126 -13.07 12.47 -5.21
C ALA A 126 -14.46 12.64 -4.57
N ARG A 127 -15.15 11.53 -4.27
CA ARG A 127 -16.45 11.54 -3.59
C ARG A 127 -16.37 12.18 -2.20
N ILE A 128 -15.33 11.87 -1.44
CA ILE A 128 -15.12 12.46 -0.11
C ILE A 128 -14.89 13.97 -0.23
N HIS A 129 -14.04 14.42 -1.15
CA HIS A 129 -13.82 15.86 -1.39
C HIS A 129 -15.11 16.58 -1.76
N GLN A 130 -15.92 15.98 -2.64
CA GLN A 130 -17.19 16.56 -3.06
C GLN A 130 -18.16 16.68 -1.87
N ALA A 131 -18.23 15.66 -1.00
CA ALA A 131 -19.04 15.72 0.21
C ALA A 131 -18.60 16.86 1.14
N PHE A 132 -17.29 17.07 1.31
CA PHE A 132 -16.76 18.20 2.08
C PHE A 132 -17.11 19.56 1.47
N GLN A 133 -17.04 19.69 0.14
CA GLN A 133 -17.43 20.93 -0.53
C GLN A 133 -18.91 21.24 -0.36
N ILE A 134 -19.78 20.23 -0.46
CA ILE A 134 -21.21 20.37 -0.22
C ILE A 134 -21.46 20.82 1.22
N LEU A 135 -20.86 20.15 2.20
CA LEU A 135 -20.96 20.52 3.62
C LEU A 135 -20.48 21.96 3.86
N HIS A 136 -19.33 22.33 3.31
CA HIS A 136 -18.80 23.69 3.42
C HIS A 136 -19.76 24.71 2.81
N GLN A 137 -20.35 24.40 1.66
CA GLN A 137 -21.34 25.26 1.01
C GLN A 137 -22.58 25.47 1.90
N TYR A 138 -23.11 24.40 2.52
CA TYR A 138 -24.22 24.52 3.47
C TYR A 138 -23.88 25.34 4.72
N LEU A 139 -22.63 25.28 5.19
CA LEU A 139 -22.19 26.06 6.35
C LEU A 139 -21.92 27.53 6.02
N THR A 140 -21.66 27.85 4.74
CA THR A 140 -21.33 29.20 4.29
C THR A 140 -22.50 29.94 3.64
N THR A 141 -23.60 29.25 3.34
CA THR A 141 -24.84 29.91 2.91
C THR A 141 -25.62 30.46 4.11
N PRO A 142 -25.89 31.78 4.17
CA PRO A 142 -26.63 32.38 5.27
C PRO A 142 -28.09 31.91 5.24
N SER A 143 -28.52 31.29 6.33
CA SER A 143 -29.87 30.76 6.50
C SER A 143 -30.85 31.86 6.94
N HIS A 144 -31.07 32.93 6.17
CA HIS A 144 -32.25 33.81 6.32
C HIS A 144 -32.40 34.79 5.13
N PRO A 145 -33.52 34.78 4.39
CA PRO A 145 -33.89 35.95 3.60
C PRO A 145 -34.36 37.04 4.56
N HIS A 146 -33.68 38.18 4.57
CA HIS A 146 -34.16 39.40 5.22
C HIS A 146 -35.51 39.76 4.58
N LEU A 147 -36.61 39.57 5.31
CA LEU A 147 -37.91 40.10 4.93
C LEU A 147 -37.80 41.63 4.89
N LEU A 148 -37.80 42.18 3.68
CA LEU A 148 -37.99 43.61 3.44
C LEU A 148 -39.33 44.02 4.07
N LYS A 149 -39.27 44.85 5.12
CA LYS A 149 -40.44 45.58 5.62
C LYS A 149 -40.79 46.64 4.58
N THR A 150 -41.84 46.40 3.80
CA THR A 150 -42.50 47.44 3.00
C THR A 150 -43.13 48.47 3.94
N THR A 151 -42.80 49.74 3.68
CA THR A 151 -43.38 50.93 4.33
C THR A 151 -44.60 51.38 3.53
#